data_AF-A0A8S1CYI2-F1
#
_entry.id   AF-A0A8S1CYI2-F1
#
_cell.length_a   1.000
_cell.length_b   1.000
_cell.length_c   1.000
_cell.angle_alpha   90.00
_cell.angle_beta   90.00
_cell.angle_gamma   90.00
#
_symmetry.space_group_name_H-M   'P 1'
#
loop_
_entity.id
_entity.type
_entity.pdbx_description
1 polymer ?
#
loop_
_entity_poly.entity_id
_entity_poly.type
_entity_poly.pdbx_seq_one_letter_code
_entity_poly.pdbx_strand_id
1 'polypeptide(L)'
;MMLATERVIHEPSSMSAEKLRRQRLEGVKRSLIEAGAPPDLDVVLKPLLRKARQVHAAYICDNRYGVCEVWYKLMLMLGATESNVTNIKADWQAFANLLGYDRDTIRSIQNVFKGVEDPVTITLIAFMQKSDASLDKIIEALQAMKREDILEQISGPLSDLCEKVIQENTDQTMVSSDSGFSEAENSVVIKPRFVLPVPCLLRSKEELNFSLIYSTFKSQQQVLATCAKQVEADRDVREHSVMVAAADEGYGNDAAPPPLPQGGEQLGAGQRSANFDTTVLLTFVEDGREAAFEVARALRATTNSQGQHVGVVILEENESIVNVDQDAFVRGVFEQVDYVVPILSADYAETVKPNSQLDVSGSLDAQYARYIYKLIQNYYVEMGCMNKKIRSIVPTGTDNTAIKYLTSDPVFKARKPMRDCEKFASLICRRKS
;
A
#
# COMPACT_ATOMS: atom_id res chain seq x y z
N MET A 1 23.45 14.13 -72.76
CA MET A 1 23.72 14.65 -71.40
C MET A 1 22.56 14.15 -70.54
N MET A 2 22.83 13.17 -69.67
CA MET A 2 21.84 12.43 -68.89
C MET A 2 21.23 13.32 -67.81
N LEU A 3 19.90 13.30 -67.63
CA LEU A 3 19.25 13.80 -66.42
C LEU A 3 18.51 12.63 -65.76
N ALA A 4 18.94 12.36 -64.53
CA ALA A 4 18.50 11.26 -63.70
C ALA A 4 17.12 11.54 -63.10
N THR A 5 16.22 10.57 -63.22
CA THR A 5 14.96 10.47 -62.48
C THR A 5 15.25 10.03 -61.04
N GLU A 6 15.09 10.93 -60.08
CA GLU A 6 15.04 10.61 -58.65
C GLU A 6 13.78 9.77 -58.37
N ARG A 7 13.98 8.53 -57.90
CA ARG A 7 12.93 7.70 -57.31
C ARG A 7 12.80 8.05 -55.84
N VAL A 8 11.65 8.60 -55.46
CA VAL A 8 11.21 8.73 -54.07
C VAL A 8 10.97 7.34 -53.51
N ILE A 9 11.79 6.91 -52.56
CA ILE A 9 11.59 5.69 -51.79
C ILE A 9 10.59 6.04 -50.69
N HIS A 10 9.36 5.54 -50.81
CA HIS A 10 8.39 5.58 -49.72
C HIS A 10 8.82 4.62 -48.62
N GLU A 11 9.21 5.15 -47.46
CA GLU A 11 9.40 4.35 -46.25
C GLU A 11 8.06 3.71 -45.82
N PRO A 12 8.04 2.40 -45.49
CA PRO A 12 6.84 1.73 -45.03
C PRO A 12 6.44 2.26 -43.65
N SER A 13 5.25 2.85 -43.58
CA SER A 13 4.58 3.34 -42.37
C SER A 13 4.73 2.35 -41.20
N SER A 14 5.46 2.75 -40.15
CA SER A 14 5.62 1.96 -38.94
C SER A 14 4.26 1.75 -38.29
N MET A 15 3.79 0.50 -38.22
CA MET A 15 2.59 0.19 -37.43
C MET A 15 2.84 0.56 -35.96
N SER A 16 1.90 1.28 -35.33
CA SER A 16 1.99 1.57 -33.90
C SER A 16 2.02 0.27 -33.08
N ALA A 17 2.71 0.30 -31.94
CA ALA A 17 2.83 -0.84 -31.03
C ALA A 17 1.45 -1.40 -30.61
N GLU A 18 0.43 -0.54 -30.57
CA GLU A 18 -0.95 -0.93 -30.27
C GLU A 18 -1.59 -1.76 -31.40
N LYS A 19 -1.33 -1.40 -32.66
CA LYS A 19 -1.79 -2.15 -33.83
C LYS A 19 -1.14 -3.54 -33.88
N LEU A 20 0.13 -3.64 -33.52
CA LEU A 20 0.84 -4.92 -33.40
C LEU A 20 0.30 -5.78 -32.25
N ARG A 21 -0.05 -5.16 -31.11
CA ARG A 21 -0.68 -5.86 -29.97
C ARG A 21 -2.06 -6.41 -30.33
N ARG A 22 -2.90 -5.62 -31.01
CA ARG A 22 -4.21 -6.08 -31.52
C ARG A 22 -4.06 -7.23 -32.50
N GLN A 23 -3.09 -7.14 -33.43
CA GLN A 23 -2.86 -8.20 -34.41
C GLN A 23 -2.41 -9.52 -33.76
N ARG A 24 -1.59 -9.46 -32.69
CA ARG A 24 -1.21 -10.65 -31.92
C ARG A 24 -2.39 -11.29 -31.19
N LEU A 25 -3.25 -10.48 -30.57
CA LEU A 25 -4.46 -10.97 -29.91
C LEU A 25 -5.43 -11.66 -30.88
N GLU A 26 -5.62 -11.09 -32.06
CA GLU A 26 -6.44 -11.68 -33.12
C GLU A 26 -5.83 -12.99 -33.68
N GLY A 27 -4.50 -13.11 -33.71
CA GLY A 27 -3.81 -14.34 -34.07
C GLY A 27 -4.06 -15.48 -33.07
N VAL A 28 -4.00 -15.17 -31.76
CA VAL A 28 -4.26 -16.14 -30.69
C VAL A 28 -5.72 -16.62 -30.71
N LYS A 29 -6.66 -15.70 -30.93
CA LYS A 29 -8.09 -16.04 -31.09
C LYS A 29 -8.33 -17.00 -32.26
N ARG A 30 -7.68 -16.80 -33.41
CA ARG A 30 -7.80 -17.73 -34.56
C ARG A 30 -7.25 -19.12 -34.26
N SER A 31 -6.08 -19.21 -33.62
CA SER A 31 -5.50 -20.51 -33.27
C SER A 31 -6.34 -21.29 -32.25
N LEU A 32 -7.06 -20.59 -31.36
CA LEU A 32 -7.98 -21.20 -30.40
C LEU A 32 -9.27 -21.70 -31.07
N ILE A 33 -9.76 -21.00 -32.10
CA ILE A 33 -10.91 -21.44 -32.90
C ILE A 33 -10.59 -22.70 -33.71
N GLU A 34 -9.36 -22.82 -34.23
CA GLU A 34 -8.90 -23.99 -34.98
C GLU A 34 -8.70 -25.25 -34.11
N ALA A 35 -8.60 -25.11 -32.78
CA ALA A 35 -8.41 -26.22 -31.84
C ALA A 35 -9.72 -26.93 -31.40
N GLY A 36 -10.84 -26.61 -32.04
CA GLY A 36 -12.18 -27.01 -31.60
C GLY A 36 -12.84 -25.84 -30.87
N ALA A 37 -14.10 -25.57 -31.18
CA ALA A 37 -14.82 -24.39 -30.68
C ALA A 37 -14.61 -24.25 -29.16
N PRO A 38 -14.14 -23.09 -28.67
CA PRO A 38 -13.92 -22.89 -27.24
C PRO A 38 -15.21 -23.25 -26.50
N PRO A 39 -15.12 -23.92 -25.34
CA PRO A 39 -16.29 -24.26 -24.56
C PRO A 39 -17.10 -22.99 -24.32
N ASP A 40 -18.41 -23.08 -24.55
CA ASP A 40 -19.36 -22.00 -24.28
C ASP A 40 -19.05 -21.41 -22.90
N LEU A 41 -18.83 -20.09 -22.84
CA LEU A 41 -18.37 -19.40 -21.64
C LEU A 41 -19.34 -19.65 -20.47
N ASP A 42 -20.63 -19.84 -20.75
CA ASP A 42 -21.64 -20.19 -19.75
C ASP A 42 -21.40 -21.55 -19.09
N VAL A 43 -20.81 -22.51 -19.81
CA VAL A 43 -20.45 -23.83 -19.28
C VAL A 43 -19.29 -23.70 -18.30
N VAL A 44 -18.33 -22.83 -18.58
CA VAL A 44 -17.17 -22.57 -17.70
C VAL A 44 -17.56 -21.74 -16.48
N LEU A 45 -18.43 -20.73 -16.66
CA LEU A 45 -18.79 -19.80 -15.60
C LEU A 45 -19.74 -20.39 -14.55
N LYS A 46 -20.61 -21.35 -14.90
CA LYS A 46 -21.56 -21.94 -13.94
C LYS A 46 -20.87 -22.59 -12.72
N PRO A 47 -19.88 -23.49 -12.88
CA PRO A 47 -19.14 -24.03 -11.74
C PRO A 47 -18.39 -22.95 -10.96
N LEU A 48 -17.82 -21.97 -11.67
CA LEU A 48 -17.07 -20.87 -11.06
C LEU A 48 -17.97 -19.98 -10.19
N LEU A 49 -19.14 -19.57 -10.67
CA LEU A 49 -20.12 -18.78 -9.92
C LEU A 49 -20.51 -19.46 -8.60
N ARG A 50 -20.68 -20.78 -8.60
CA ARG A 50 -21.00 -21.54 -7.39
C ARG A 50 -19.89 -21.47 -6.33
N LYS A 51 -18.62 -21.49 -6.75
CA LYS A 51 -17.46 -21.32 -5.85
C LYS A 51 -17.33 -19.85 -5.42
N ALA A 52 -17.42 -18.93 -6.38
CA ALA A 52 -17.25 -17.49 -6.19
C ALA A 52 -18.29 -16.88 -5.23
N ARG A 53 -19.52 -17.44 -5.18
CA ARG A 53 -20.55 -17.03 -4.22
C ARG A 53 -20.15 -17.25 -2.77
N GLN A 54 -19.28 -18.23 -2.51
CA GLN A 54 -18.83 -18.55 -1.17
C GLN A 54 -17.62 -17.70 -0.74
N VAL A 55 -17.01 -16.94 -1.65
CA VAL A 55 -15.76 -16.23 -1.39
C VAL A 55 -16.00 -14.73 -1.44
N HIS A 56 -15.62 -14.05 -0.37
CA HIS A 56 -15.75 -12.60 -0.29
C HIS A 56 -14.82 -11.88 -1.29
N ALA A 57 -15.28 -10.77 -1.84
CA ALA A 57 -14.59 -10.04 -2.91
C ALA A 57 -13.21 -9.52 -2.49
N ALA A 58 -13.01 -9.20 -1.21
CA ALA A 58 -11.75 -8.66 -0.70
C ALA A 58 -10.55 -9.62 -0.81
N TYR A 59 -10.78 -10.92 -1.05
CA TYR A 59 -9.69 -11.87 -1.32
C TYR A 59 -8.89 -11.55 -2.60
N ILE A 60 -9.45 -10.79 -3.56
CA ILE A 60 -8.67 -10.34 -4.74
C ILE A 60 -7.57 -9.34 -4.38
N CYS A 61 -7.56 -8.77 -3.18
CA CYS A 61 -6.52 -7.86 -2.72
C CYS A 61 -5.59 -8.49 -1.67
N ASP A 62 -5.81 -9.76 -1.31
CA ASP A 62 -5.05 -10.41 -0.27
C ASP A 62 -3.71 -10.91 -0.80
N ASN A 63 -2.63 -10.23 -0.40
CA ASN A 63 -1.26 -10.52 -0.82
C ASN A 63 -0.79 -11.94 -0.46
N ARG A 64 -1.47 -12.67 0.43
CA ARG A 64 -1.15 -14.07 0.74
C ARG A 64 -1.33 -14.99 -0.47
N TYR A 65 -2.19 -14.60 -1.39
CA TYR A 65 -2.38 -15.31 -2.66
C TYR A 65 -1.57 -14.68 -3.81
N GLY A 66 -0.62 -13.79 -3.48
CA GLY A 66 0.14 -12.96 -4.42
C GLY A 66 -0.59 -11.67 -4.79
N VAL A 67 0.07 -10.76 -5.54
CA VAL A 67 -0.64 -9.68 -6.23
C VAL A 67 -1.64 -10.35 -7.17
N CYS A 68 -2.91 -10.34 -6.77
CA CYS A 68 -3.90 -11.17 -7.45
C CYS A 68 -4.03 -10.73 -8.90
N GLU A 69 -3.73 -11.64 -9.83
CA GLU A 69 -3.81 -11.38 -11.26
C GLU A 69 -5.21 -10.88 -11.67
N VAL A 70 -6.25 -11.36 -10.96
CA VAL A 70 -7.65 -10.91 -11.12
C VAL A 70 -7.76 -9.41 -10.88
N TRP A 71 -7.21 -8.89 -9.78
CA TRP A 71 -7.28 -7.48 -9.41
C TRP A 71 -6.64 -6.59 -10.48
N TYR A 72 -5.42 -6.94 -10.90
CA TYR A 72 -4.70 -6.18 -11.93
C TYR A 72 -5.45 -6.21 -13.28
N LYS A 73 -5.97 -7.37 -13.68
CA LYS A 73 -6.75 -7.52 -14.91
C LYS A 73 -8.04 -6.70 -14.90
N LEU A 74 -8.75 -6.67 -13.77
CA LEU A 74 -9.94 -5.84 -13.60
C LEU A 74 -9.61 -4.35 -13.75
N MET A 75 -8.58 -3.86 -13.04
CA MET A 75 -8.14 -2.46 -13.12
C MET A 75 -7.75 -2.09 -14.55
N LEU A 76 -6.88 -2.90 -15.18
CA LEU A 76 -6.38 -2.63 -16.52
C LEU A 76 -7.50 -2.60 -17.56
N MET A 77 -8.41 -3.59 -17.55
CA MET A 77 -9.40 -3.74 -18.61
C MET A 77 -10.65 -2.89 -18.43
N LEU A 78 -11.07 -2.62 -17.19
CA LEU A 78 -12.17 -1.68 -16.93
C LEU A 78 -11.68 -0.23 -17.06
N GLY A 79 -10.43 0.06 -16.66
CA GLY A 79 -9.83 1.40 -16.73
C GLY A 79 -9.48 1.83 -18.15
N ALA A 80 -9.01 0.91 -19.00
CA ALA A 80 -8.65 1.21 -20.40
C ALA A 80 -9.85 1.38 -21.35
N THR A 81 -11.09 1.18 -20.88
CA THR A 81 -12.26 1.29 -21.75
C THR A 81 -12.63 2.76 -21.93
N GLU A 82 -12.14 3.40 -23.01
CA GLU A 82 -12.56 4.74 -23.37
C GLU A 82 -14.06 4.78 -23.65
N SER A 83 -14.78 5.71 -23.03
CA SER A 83 -16.23 5.94 -23.16
C SER A 83 -16.71 6.32 -24.58
N ASN A 84 -15.82 6.27 -25.57
CA ASN A 84 -15.95 7.09 -26.78
C ASN A 84 -16.21 6.27 -28.06
N VAL A 85 -16.22 4.94 -28.01
CA VAL A 85 -16.39 4.12 -29.22
C VAL A 85 -17.66 3.27 -29.12
N THR A 86 -18.72 3.83 -29.72
CA THR A 86 -19.96 3.16 -30.15
C THR A 86 -20.79 2.45 -29.08
N ASN A 87 -21.80 3.18 -28.56
CA ASN A 87 -23.09 2.70 -28.01
C ASN A 87 -23.13 1.65 -26.89
N ILE A 88 -22.00 1.10 -26.44
CA ILE A 88 -21.97 0.17 -25.31
C ILE A 88 -21.40 0.91 -24.11
N LYS A 89 -22.30 1.32 -23.20
CA LYS A 89 -21.97 1.83 -21.86
C LYS A 89 -21.40 0.69 -21.00
N ALA A 90 -20.25 0.13 -21.36
CA ALA A 90 -19.56 -0.92 -20.62
C ALA A 90 -18.24 -0.41 -20.03
N ASP A 91 -18.28 0.81 -19.50
CA ASP A 91 -17.19 1.44 -18.77
C ASP A 91 -17.25 1.09 -17.26
N TRP A 92 -16.29 1.60 -16.49
CA TRP A 92 -16.26 1.41 -15.05
C TRP A 92 -17.49 1.98 -14.33
N GLN A 93 -18.19 2.97 -14.90
CA GLN A 93 -19.39 3.55 -14.29
C GLN A 93 -20.57 2.59 -14.39
N ALA A 94 -20.74 1.94 -15.54
CA ALA A 94 -21.73 0.89 -15.70
C ALA A 94 -21.43 -0.31 -14.77
N PHE A 95 -20.15 -0.67 -14.63
CA PHE A 95 -19.70 -1.67 -13.66
C PHE A 95 -20.07 -1.28 -12.23
N ALA A 96 -19.75 -0.05 -11.81
CA ALA A 96 -20.09 0.47 -10.50
C ALA A 96 -21.61 0.45 -10.24
N ASN A 97 -22.41 0.86 -11.23
CA ASN A 97 -23.87 0.84 -11.14
C ASN A 97 -24.41 -0.59 -10.94
N LEU A 98 -23.83 -1.59 -11.62
CA LEU A 98 -24.21 -3.00 -11.47
C LEU A 98 -23.77 -3.60 -10.11
N LEU A 99 -22.73 -3.06 -9.49
CA LEU A 99 -22.37 -3.35 -8.09
C LEU A 99 -23.26 -2.63 -7.06
N GLY A 100 -24.28 -1.91 -7.53
CA GLY A 100 -25.29 -1.25 -6.70
C GLY A 100 -24.85 0.13 -6.17
N TYR A 101 -24.01 0.86 -6.89
CA TYR A 101 -23.73 2.26 -6.58
C TYR A 101 -24.70 3.20 -7.26
N ASP A 102 -25.16 4.21 -6.53
CA ASP A 102 -25.98 5.27 -7.09
C ASP A 102 -25.13 6.27 -7.91
N ARG A 103 -25.84 7.10 -8.68
CA ARG A 103 -25.23 8.10 -9.57
C ARG A 103 -24.35 9.11 -8.83
N ASP A 104 -24.70 9.45 -7.60
CA ASP A 104 -23.98 10.45 -6.81
C ASP A 104 -22.68 9.87 -6.25
N THR A 105 -22.68 8.61 -5.85
CA THR A 105 -21.49 7.84 -5.46
C THR A 105 -20.53 7.71 -6.64
N ILE A 106 -21.03 7.31 -7.81
CA ILE A 106 -20.22 7.21 -9.04
C ILE A 106 -19.61 8.57 -9.40
N ARG A 107 -20.39 9.66 -9.33
CA ARG A 107 -19.90 11.02 -9.58
C ARG A 107 -18.85 11.44 -8.55
N SER A 108 -19.00 11.02 -7.30
CA SER A 108 -18.02 11.28 -6.23
C SER A 108 -16.70 10.56 -6.51
N ILE A 109 -16.75 9.27 -6.90
CA ILE A 109 -15.57 8.50 -7.35
C ILE A 109 -14.87 9.22 -8.51
N GLN A 110 -15.64 9.66 -9.51
CA GLN A 110 -15.09 10.32 -10.71
C GLN A 110 -14.42 11.68 -10.42
N ASN A 111 -14.98 12.48 -9.52
CA ASN A 111 -14.59 13.89 -9.36
C ASN A 111 -13.74 14.15 -8.11
N VAL A 112 -14.06 13.51 -6.99
CA VAL A 112 -13.40 13.79 -5.69
C VAL A 112 -12.06 13.07 -5.59
N PHE A 113 -11.99 11.85 -6.14
CA PHE A 113 -10.79 11.02 -6.04
C PHE A 113 -9.92 11.05 -7.29
N LYS A 114 -10.22 11.97 -8.21
CA LYS A 114 -9.45 12.12 -9.45
C LYS A 114 -8.00 12.46 -9.13
N GLY A 115 -7.09 11.58 -9.54
CA GLY A 115 -5.64 11.74 -9.36
C GLY A 115 -5.06 11.17 -8.07
N VAL A 116 -5.89 10.55 -7.21
CA VAL A 116 -5.41 9.78 -6.05
C VAL A 116 -5.20 8.32 -6.43
N GLU A 117 -6.24 7.68 -6.99
CA GLU A 117 -6.22 6.29 -7.48
C GLU A 117 -7.14 6.16 -8.71
N ASP A 118 -7.06 5.02 -9.40
CA ASP A 118 -7.95 4.68 -10.51
C ASP A 118 -9.42 4.56 -10.01
N PRO A 119 -10.42 5.17 -10.69
CA PRO A 119 -11.84 4.98 -10.37
C PRO A 119 -12.29 3.51 -10.22
N VAL A 120 -11.71 2.58 -10.99
CA VAL A 120 -12.00 1.15 -10.88
C VAL A 120 -11.54 0.61 -9.53
N THR A 121 -10.33 0.98 -9.10
CA THR A 121 -9.77 0.61 -7.80
C THR A 121 -10.70 1.05 -6.69
N ILE A 122 -11.05 2.33 -6.66
CA ILE A 122 -11.89 2.89 -5.60
C ILE A 122 -13.26 2.22 -5.59
N THR A 123 -13.84 1.94 -6.76
CA THR A 123 -15.13 1.23 -6.90
C THR A 123 -15.07 -0.16 -6.27
N LEU A 124 -13.99 -0.91 -6.53
CA LEU A 124 -13.80 -2.26 -6.00
C LEU A 124 -13.51 -2.25 -4.49
N ILE A 125 -12.63 -1.37 -4.00
CA ILE A 125 -12.35 -1.27 -2.54
C ILE A 125 -13.64 -0.88 -1.80
N ALA A 126 -14.41 0.08 -2.34
CA ALA A 126 -15.74 0.43 -1.83
C ALA A 126 -16.67 -0.80 -1.78
N PHE A 127 -16.61 -1.66 -2.82
CA PHE A 127 -17.55 -2.77 -2.95
C PHE A 127 -17.26 -3.82 -1.89
N MET A 128 -15.97 -4.07 -1.66
CA MET A 128 -15.47 -4.99 -0.66
C MET A 128 -15.86 -4.62 0.77
N GLN A 129 -16.32 -3.41 1.06
CA GLN A 129 -16.82 -3.08 2.41
C GLN A 129 -18.18 -3.69 2.69
N LYS A 130 -18.98 -3.98 1.65
CA LYS A 130 -20.33 -4.49 1.85
C LYS A 130 -20.25 -5.89 2.46
N SER A 131 -21.08 -6.14 3.47
CA SER A 131 -21.07 -7.42 4.20
C SER A 131 -21.36 -8.66 3.34
N ASP A 132 -21.98 -8.44 2.18
CA ASP A 132 -22.39 -9.41 1.18
C ASP A 132 -21.56 -9.32 -0.12
N ALA A 133 -20.42 -8.63 -0.11
CA ALA A 133 -19.56 -8.50 -1.28
C ALA A 133 -18.86 -9.83 -1.60
N SER A 134 -19.41 -10.58 -2.54
CA SER A 134 -18.89 -11.87 -3.02
C SER A 134 -18.33 -11.77 -4.44
N LEU A 135 -17.45 -12.72 -4.80
CA LEU A 135 -16.82 -12.73 -6.12
C LEU A 135 -17.81 -13.01 -7.25
N ASP A 136 -18.89 -13.76 -7.01
CA ASP A 136 -19.94 -14.01 -8.00
C ASP A 136 -20.61 -12.73 -8.47
N LYS A 137 -20.84 -11.75 -7.58
CA LYS A 137 -21.40 -10.45 -7.94
C LYS A 137 -20.52 -9.65 -8.91
N ILE A 138 -19.20 -9.79 -8.82
CA ILE A 138 -18.27 -9.19 -9.78
C ILE A 138 -18.44 -9.87 -11.15
N ILE A 139 -18.53 -11.20 -11.18
CA ILE A 139 -18.74 -11.98 -12.41
C ILE A 139 -20.09 -11.62 -13.05
N GLU A 140 -21.17 -11.60 -12.26
CA GLU A 140 -22.53 -11.25 -12.71
C GLU A 140 -22.59 -9.83 -13.28
N ALA A 141 -21.90 -8.86 -12.65
CA ALA A 141 -21.80 -7.51 -13.18
C ALA A 141 -21.09 -7.48 -14.54
N LEU A 142 -19.98 -8.21 -14.69
CA LEU A 142 -19.26 -8.31 -15.98
C LEU A 142 -20.09 -9.02 -17.07
N GLN A 143 -20.84 -10.07 -16.71
CA GLN A 143 -21.78 -10.74 -17.61
C GLN A 143 -22.89 -9.80 -18.07
N ALA A 144 -23.48 -9.04 -17.14
CA ALA A 144 -24.53 -8.05 -17.45
C ALA A 144 -24.01 -6.94 -18.38
N MET A 145 -22.73 -6.58 -18.27
CA MET A 145 -22.06 -5.64 -19.18
C MET A 145 -21.66 -6.26 -20.53
N LYS A 146 -21.80 -7.58 -20.71
CA LYS A 146 -21.32 -8.33 -21.86
C LYS A 146 -19.81 -8.17 -22.08
N ARG A 147 -19.03 -8.10 -21.00
CA ARG A 147 -17.55 -8.04 -21.01
C ARG A 147 -16.95 -9.43 -20.94
N GLU A 148 -17.26 -10.25 -21.95
CA GLU A 148 -16.75 -11.62 -22.09
C GLU A 148 -15.22 -11.66 -22.18
N ASP A 149 -14.61 -10.61 -22.75
CA ASP A 149 -13.16 -10.42 -22.84
C ASP A 149 -12.49 -10.36 -21.46
N ILE A 150 -13.15 -9.73 -20.48
CA ILE A 150 -12.67 -9.67 -19.11
C ILE A 150 -12.85 -11.04 -18.45
N LEU A 151 -14.04 -11.63 -18.59
CA LEU A 151 -14.40 -12.91 -18.00
C LEU A 151 -13.46 -14.04 -18.44
N GLU A 152 -13.16 -14.12 -19.73
CA GLU A 152 -12.22 -15.09 -20.29
C GLU A 152 -10.85 -14.97 -19.61
N GLN A 153 -10.33 -13.74 -19.45
CA GLN A 153 -9.02 -13.51 -18.87
C GLN A 153 -8.94 -13.72 -17.35
N ILE A 154 -10.03 -13.49 -16.60
CA ILE A 154 -10.02 -13.65 -15.14
C ILE A 154 -10.50 -15.02 -14.68
N SER A 155 -11.23 -15.77 -15.51
CA SER A 155 -11.89 -17.03 -15.11
C SER A 155 -10.95 -18.07 -14.48
N GLY A 156 -9.79 -18.32 -15.12
CA GLY A 156 -8.76 -19.24 -14.60
C GLY A 156 -8.18 -18.79 -13.26
N PRO A 157 -7.52 -17.60 -13.19
CA PRO A 157 -6.97 -17.09 -11.94
C PRO A 157 -8.00 -16.97 -10.81
N LEU A 158 -9.25 -16.65 -11.15
CA LEU A 158 -10.35 -16.54 -10.18
C LEU A 158 -10.79 -17.91 -9.66
N SER A 159 -10.81 -18.95 -10.50
CA SER A 159 -11.07 -20.33 -10.06
C SER A 159 -10.01 -20.80 -9.09
N ASP A 160 -8.73 -20.59 -9.42
CA ASP A 160 -7.59 -20.96 -8.57
C ASP A 160 -7.65 -20.25 -7.20
N LEU A 161 -8.00 -18.95 -7.20
CA LEU A 161 -8.21 -18.19 -5.97
C LEU A 161 -9.34 -18.80 -5.13
N CYS A 162 -10.49 -19.08 -5.74
CA CYS A 162 -11.63 -19.64 -5.02
C CYS A 162 -11.28 -21.00 -4.40
N GLU A 163 -10.58 -21.87 -5.14
CA GLU A 163 -10.16 -23.18 -4.64
C GLU A 163 -9.22 -23.06 -3.44
N LYS A 164 -8.22 -22.18 -3.52
CA LYS A 164 -7.31 -21.93 -2.38
C LYS A 164 -8.04 -21.44 -1.14
N VAL A 165 -8.92 -20.45 -1.28
CA VAL A 165 -9.67 -19.89 -0.15
C VAL A 165 -10.61 -20.93 0.47
N ILE A 166 -11.31 -21.71 -0.36
CA ILE A 166 -12.24 -22.75 0.13
C ILE A 166 -11.45 -23.88 0.81
N GLN A 167 -10.32 -24.29 0.25
CA GLN A 167 -9.47 -25.33 0.84
C GLN A 167 -8.93 -24.89 2.21
N GLU A 168 -8.34 -23.69 2.30
CA GLU A 168 -7.82 -23.15 3.56
C GLU A 168 -8.90 -23.02 4.66
N ASN A 169 -10.13 -22.66 4.27
CA ASN A 169 -11.24 -22.58 5.21
C ASN A 169 -11.68 -23.98 5.67
N THR A 170 -11.70 -24.96 4.77
CA THR A 170 -12.02 -26.36 5.10
C THR A 170 -11.00 -26.93 6.09
N ASP A 171 -9.71 -26.71 5.83
CA ASP A 171 -8.63 -27.18 6.69
C ASP A 171 -8.71 -26.57 8.11
N GLN A 172 -9.08 -25.28 8.22
CA GLN A 172 -9.28 -24.63 9.52
C GLN A 172 -10.48 -25.21 10.31
N THR A 173 -11.57 -25.59 9.62
CA THR A 173 -12.73 -26.18 10.29
C THR A 173 -12.48 -27.60 10.80
N MET A 174 -11.71 -28.43 10.08
CA MET A 174 -11.42 -29.81 10.50
C MET A 174 -10.59 -29.88 11.79
N VAL A 175 -9.74 -28.89 12.06
CA VAL A 175 -8.91 -28.82 13.28
C VAL A 175 -9.73 -28.47 14.53
N SER A 176 -10.98 -28.01 14.38
CA SER A 176 -11.81 -27.49 15.48
C SER A 176 -12.98 -28.40 15.90
N SER A 177 -13.09 -29.61 15.33
CA SER A 177 -14.28 -30.47 15.44
C SER A 177 -14.24 -31.40 16.66
N ASP A 178 -14.70 -30.92 17.82
CA ASP A 178 -15.15 -31.75 18.96
C ASP A 178 -16.55 -31.34 19.49
N SER A 179 -17.43 -30.78 18.63
CA SER A 179 -18.81 -30.51 19.04
C SER A 179 -19.81 -30.77 17.92
N GLY A 180 -20.71 -31.74 18.16
CA GLY A 180 -21.71 -32.20 17.21
C GLY A 180 -22.92 -31.27 17.11
N PHE A 181 -22.83 -30.24 16.26
CA PHE A 181 -23.99 -29.44 15.87
C PHE A 181 -24.24 -29.48 14.35
N SER A 182 -25.53 -29.54 14.03
CA SER A 182 -26.16 -29.95 12.77
C SER A 182 -25.89 -29.05 11.56
N GLU A 183 -25.87 -29.71 10.39
CA GLU A 183 -25.89 -29.18 9.02
C GLU A 183 -27.03 -28.17 8.80
N ALA A 184 -26.77 -26.89 9.02
CA ALA A 184 -27.52 -25.83 8.35
C ALA A 184 -26.69 -25.35 7.17
N GLU A 185 -27.18 -25.59 5.95
CA GLU A 185 -26.66 -25.08 4.66
C GLU A 185 -26.77 -23.54 4.57
N ASN A 186 -26.23 -22.83 5.55
CA ASN A 186 -26.20 -21.38 5.52
C ASN A 186 -25.08 -20.96 4.58
N SER A 187 -25.49 -20.22 3.55
CA SER A 187 -24.71 -19.40 2.60
C SER A 187 -23.78 -18.42 3.32
N VAL A 188 -22.82 -18.93 4.09
CA VAL A 188 -21.82 -18.13 4.78
C VAL A 188 -20.73 -17.82 3.76
N VAL A 189 -20.68 -16.57 3.33
CA VAL A 189 -19.56 -16.05 2.55
C VAL A 189 -18.32 -16.11 3.44
N ILE A 190 -17.27 -16.81 2.98
CA ILE A 190 -15.95 -16.87 3.61
C ILE A 190 -15.35 -15.47 3.53
N LYS A 191 -15.15 -14.83 4.69
CA LYS A 191 -14.63 -13.47 4.81
C LYS A 191 -13.14 -13.47 5.13
N PRO A 192 -12.33 -12.60 4.50
CA PRO A 192 -10.93 -12.47 4.89
C PRO A 192 -10.82 -11.81 6.26
N ARG A 193 -9.67 -12.02 6.91
CA ARG A 193 -9.33 -11.37 8.18
C ARG A 193 -9.20 -9.85 8.04
N PHE A 194 -8.87 -9.39 6.84
CA PHE A 194 -8.64 -7.99 6.53
C PHE A 194 -9.35 -7.59 5.24
N VAL A 195 -9.93 -6.40 5.26
CA VAL A 195 -10.53 -5.75 4.09
C VAL A 195 -9.90 -4.36 3.99
N LEU A 196 -9.43 -4.00 2.79
CA LEU A 196 -8.79 -2.70 2.55
C LEU A 196 -9.70 -1.55 3.00
N PRO A 197 -9.20 -0.52 3.69
CA PRO A 197 -10.02 0.60 4.14
C PRO A 197 -10.49 1.45 2.95
N VAL A 198 -11.72 1.93 3.02
CA VAL A 198 -12.30 2.84 2.03
C VAL A 198 -12.40 4.25 2.57
N PRO A 199 -12.18 5.28 1.72
CA PRO A 199 -12.45 6.66 2.08
C PRO A 199 -13.83 6.82 2.72
N CYS A 200 -13.88 7.54 3.85
CA CYS A 200 -15.10 7.68 4.66
C CYS A 200 -16.33 8.16 3.87
N LEU A 201 -16.13 8.90 2.78
CA LEU A 201 -17.17 9.41 1.88
C LEU A 201 -17.95 8.33 1.11
N LEU A 202 -17.41 7.11 1.00
CA LEU A 202 -18.04 6.02 0.25
C LEU A 202 -18.63 4.93 1.15
N ARG A 203 -18.59 5.11 2.48
CA ARG A 203 -19.23 4.17 3.41
C ARG A 203 -20.74 4.40 3.39
N SER A 204 -21.51 3.31 3.47
CA SER A 204 -22.96 3.43 3.56
C SER A 204 -23.34 4.27 4.80
N LYS A 205 -24.38 5.10 4.68
CA LYS A 205 -24.87 5.92 5.81
C LYS A 205 -25.29 5.08 7.01
N GLU A 206 -25.62 3.81 6.78
CA GLU A 206 -26.06 2.85 7.79
C GLU A 206 -24.90 2.24 8.60
N GLU A 207 -23.65 2.33 8.12
CA GLU A 207 -22.46 1.72 8.74
C GLU A 207 -21.53 2.71 9.48
N LEU A 208 -21.91 3.98 9.60
CA LEU A 208 -21.15 4.98 10.35
C LEU A 208 -21.35 4.84 11.88
N ASN A 209 -21.01 3.66 12.42
CA ASN A 209 -20.79 3.49 13.86
C ASN A 209 -19.30 3.72 14.18
N PHE A 210 -18.95 4.99 14.40
CA PHE A 210 -17.58 5.44 14.67
C PHE A 210 -16.87 4.67 15.80
N SER A 211 -17.62 4.13 16.78
CA SER A 211 -17.08 3.32 17.87
C SER A 211 -16.54 1.96 17.40
N LEU A 212 -17.26 1.30 16.49
CA LEU A 212 -16.91 -0.02 15.97
C LEU A 212 -15.74 0.08 14.97
N ILE A 213 -15.72 1.17 14.19
CA ILE A 213 -14.63 1.47 13.24
C ILE A 213 -13.30 1.64 13.98
N TYR A 214 -13.30 2.32 15.13
CA TYR A 214 -12.11 2.53 15.94
C TYR A 214 -11.60 1.25 16.61
N SER A 215 -12.50 0.37 17.10
CA SER A 215 -12.11 -0.91 17.71
C SER A 215 -11.59 -1.92 16.67
N THR A 216 -12.23 -1.99 15.51
CA THR A 216 -11.84 -2.92 14.43
C THR A 216 -10.47 -2.54 13.85
N PHE A 217 -10.21 -1.24 13.67
CA PHE A 217 -8.91 -0.75 13.24
C PHE A 217 -7.80 -1.08 14.26
N LYS A 218 -8.08 -0.92 15.56
CA LYS A 218 -7.13 -1.25 16.64
C LYS A 218 -6.83 -2.76 16.73
N SER A 219 -7.83 -3.62 16.56
CA SER A 219 -7.62 -5.07 16.49
C SER A 219 -6.87 -5.51 15.23
N GLN A 220 -7.09 -4.83 14.09
CA GLN A 220 -6.40 -5.11 12.84
C GLN A 220 -4.91 -4.74 12.90
N GLN A 221 -4.57 -3.63 13.58
CA GLN A 221 -3.18 -3.28 13.84
C GLN A 221 -2.45 -4.29 14.74
N GLN A 222 -3.14 -4.88 15.72
CA GLN A 222 -2.57 -5.95 16.55
C GLN A 222 -2.29 -7.23 15.73
N VAL A 223 -3.18 -7.60 14.81
CA VAL A 223 -2.99 -8.77 13.94
C VAL A 223 -1.83 -8.55 12.96
N LEU A 224 -1.75 -7.39 12.31
CA LEU A 224 -0.65 -7.06 11.39
C LEU A 224 0.70 -7.01 12.11
N ALA A 225 0.76 -6.43 13.32
CA ALA A 225 1.97 -6.43 14.14
C ALA A 225 2.39 -7.85 14.59
N THR A 226 1.43 -8.74 14.80
CA THR A 226 1.71 -10.15 15.18
C THR A 226 2.20 -10.95 13.98
N CYS A 227 1.61 -10.75 12.79
CA CYS A 227 2.07 -11.38 11.56
C CYS A 227 3.48 -10.91 11.15
N ALA A 228 3.80 -9.62 11.29
CA ALA A 228 5.14 -9.10 11.00
C ALA A 228 6.21 -9.76 11.90
N LYS A 229 5.93 -9.89 13.21
CA LYS A 229 6.82 -10.57 14.17
C LYS A 229 7.01 -12.06 13.85
N GLN A 230 5.96 -12.73 13.37
CA GLN A 230 6.05 -14.14 12.98
C GLN A 230 6.93 -14.33 11.75
N VAL A 231 6.82 -13.43 10.76
CA VAL A 231 7.63 -13.47 9.53
C VAL A 231 9.11 -13.20 9.83
N GLU A 232 9.42 -12.28 10.76
CA GLU A 232 10.79 -12.06 11.24
C GLU A 232 11.35 -13.29 11.96
N ALA A 233 10.56 -13.91 12.85
CA ALA A 233 10.99 -15.12 13.56
C ALA A 233 11.26 -16.30 12.60
N ASP A 234 10.42 -16.48 11.57
CA ASP A 234 10.59 -17.54 10.58
C ASP A 234 11.81 -17.29 9.66
N ARG A 235 12.15 -16.02 9.42
CA ARG A 235 13.36 -15.62 8.68
C ARG A 235 14.63 -15.96 9.49
N ASP A 236 14.65 -15.63 10.78
CA ASP A 236 15.79 -15.91 11.65
C ASP A 236 16.06 -17.43 11.78
N VAL A 237 15.00 -18.24 11.87
CA VAL A 237 15.11 -19.71 11.88
C VAL A 237 15.70 -20.23 10.57
N ARG A 238 15.30 -19.66 9.44
CA ARG A 238 15.77 -20.07 8.11
C ARG A 238 17.24 -19.69 7.89
N GLU A 239 17.65 -18.51 8.34
CA GLU A 239 19.05 -18.05 8.27
C GLU A 239 19.96 -18.88 9.21
N HIS A 240 19.49 -19.27 10.40
CA HIS A 240 20.21 -20.19 11.28
C HIS A 240 20.37 -21.58 10.66
N SER A 241 19.33 -22.09 10.00
CA SER A 241 19.36 -23.42 9.39
C SER A 241 20.29 -23.50 8.17
N VAL A 242 20.46 -22.39 7.43
CA VAL A 242 21.39 -22.29 6.29
C VAL A 242 22.85 -22.19 6.78
N MET A 243 23.11 -21.50 7.89
CA MET A 243 24.46 -21.44 8.47
C MET A 243 24.92 -22.77 9.07
N VAL A 244 24.00 -23.58 9.62
CA VAL A 244 24.33 -24.93 10.12
C VAL A 244 24.60 -25.91 8.97
N ALA A 245 23.94 -25.75 7.82
CA ALA A 245 24.19 -26.59 6.64
C ALA A 245 25.52 -26.25 5.92
N ALA A 246 26.00 -25.00 6.03
CA ALA A 246 27.27 -24.57 5.42
C ALA A 246 28.52 -24.96 6.23
N ALA A 247 28.36 -25.44 7.47
CA ALA A 247 29.46 -25.81 8.35
C ALA A 247 29.93 -27.28 8.20
N ASP A 248 29.26 -28.09 7.37
CA ASP A 248 29.53 -29.53 7.24
C ASP A 248 30.26 -29.92 5.94
N GLU A 249 30.64 -28.95 5.09
CA GLU A 249 31.42 -29.20 3.87
C GLU A 249 32.87 -28.69 3.97
N GLY A 250 33.73 -29.53 4.55
CA GLY A 250 35.03 -29.86 3.96
C GLY A 250 36.26 -28.95 4.21
N TYR A 251 37.41 -29.65 4.26
CA TYR A 251 38.82 -29.22 4.35
C TYR A 251 39.33 -28.94 5.77
N GLY A 252 40.28 -29.68 6.33
CA GLY A 252 41.39 -30.41 5.72
C GLY A 252 42.68 -29.58 5.82
N ASN A 253 43.51 -29.95 6.80
CA ASN A 253 44.91 -29.57 7.09
C ASN A 253 45.62 -28.59 6.13
N ASP A 254 46.15 -27.47 6.63
CA ASP A 254 47.56 -27.32 7.02
C ASP A 254 47.97 -25.85 7.23
N ALA A 255 49.01 -25.68 8.04
CA ALA A 255 49.86 -24.49 8.23
C ALA A 255 49.35 -23.32 9.09
N ALA A 256 49.93 -23.23 10.29
CA ALA A 256 49.78 -22.15 11.24
C ALA A 256 50.58 -20.88 10.84
N PRO A 257 50.02 -19.67 11.00
CA PRO A 257 50.78 -18.43 11.06
C PRO A 257 50.90 -17.86 12.50
N PRO A 258 51.87 -16.96 12.75
CA PRO A 258 52.31 -16.53 14.08
C PRO A 258 51.38 -15.49 14.73
N PRO A 259 51.49 -15.28 16.07
CA PRO A 259 50.54 -14.46 16.80
C PRO A 259 50.87 -12.96 16.69
N LEU A 260 49.84 -12.16 16.49
CA LEU A 260 49.85 -10.70 16.59
C LEU A 260 48.76 -10.26 17.60
N PRO A 261 48.85 -9.03 18.15
CA PRO A 261 48.56 -8.76 19.55
C PRO A 261 47.07 -8.70 19.87
N GLN A 262 46.75 -9.20 21.06
CA GLN A 262 45.43 -9.10 21.69
C GLN A 262 45.10 -7.64 22.01
N GLY A 263 44.01 -7.15 21.45
CA GLY A 263 43.46 -5.83 21.70
C GLY A 263 42.15 -5.62 20.94
N GLY A 264 41.17 -6.49 21.17
CA GLY A 264 39.84 -6.39 20.60
C GLY A 264 38.78 -6.64 21.67
N GLU A 265 38.20 -5.57 22.20
CA GLU A 265 36.92 -5.64 22.88
C GLU A 265 35.87 -6.14 21.86
N GLN A 266 35.41 -7.37 22.06
CA GLN A 266 34.26 -7.91 21.36
C GLN A 266 33.00 -7.20 21.86
N LEU A 267 32.51 -6.22 21.10
CA LEU A 267 31.14 -5.74 21.20
C LEU A 267 30.23 -6.81 20.59
N GLY A 268 29.59 -7.59 21.46
CA GLY A 268 28.66 -8.65 21.08
C GLY A 268 27.48 -8.12 20.27
N ALA A 269 27.28 -8.74 19.10
CA ALA A 269 26.09 -8.61 18.28
C ALA A 269 24.90 -9.27 19.00
N GLY A 270 24.18 -8.45 19.74
CA GLY A 270 22.86 -8.73 20.29
C GLY A 270 22.18 -7.38 20.48
N GLN A 271 21.71 -6.78 19.39
CA GLN A 271 20.90 -5.57 19.46
C GLN A 271 19.59 -5.93 20.18
N ARG A 272 19.60 -5.77 21.51
CA ARG A 272 18.38 -5.70 22.31
C ARG A 272 17.49 -4.65 21.65
N SER A 273 16.28 -5.03 21.24
CA SER A 273 15.25 -4.08 20.83
C SER A 273 15.10 -3.07 21.96
N ALA A 274 15.64 -1.87 21.74
CA ALA A 274 15.54 -0.80 22.72
C ALA A 274 14.06 -0.43 22.80
N ASN A 275 13.41 -0.79 23.91
CA ASN A 275 12.02 -0.42 24.15
C ASN A 275 11.95 1.10 24.33
N PHE A 276 11.66 1.81 23.25
CA PHE A 276 11.36 3.24 23.26
C PHE A 276 9.91 3.45 23.70
N ASP A 277 9.70 4.35 24.65
CA ASP A 277 8.36 4.70 25.12
C ASP A 277 7.63 5.58 24.10
N THR A 278 8.36 6.50 23.49
CA THR A 278 7.85 7.42 22.47
C THR A 278 8.70 7.37 21.22
N THR A 279 8.06 7.30 20.05
CA THR A 279 8.73 7.30 18.74
C THR A 279 8.30 8.51 17.90
N VAL A 280 9.26 9.10 17.20
CA VAL A 280 9.10 10.33 16.42
C VAL A 280 9.66 10.14 15.02
N LEU A 281 8.89 10.47 13.99
CA LEU A 281 9.36 10.62 12.62
C LEU A 281 9.69 12.10 12.35
N LEU A 282 10.92 12.40 11.95
CA LEU A 282 11.27 13.71 11.42
C LEU A 282 11.05 13.75 9.91
N THR A 283 10.59 14.89 9.39
CA THR A 283 10.50 15.14 7.94
C THR A 283 11.00 16.54 7.64
N PHE A 284 11.94 16.65 6.71
CA PHE A 284 12.64 17.88 6.37
C PHE A 284 13.16 17.82 4.93
N VAL A 285 13.64 18.95 4.41
CA VAL A 285 14.40 19.04 3.16
C VAL A 285 15.77 19.68 3.45
N GLU A 286 16.59 19.92 2.44
CA GLU A 286 18.01 20.28 2.62
C GLU A 286 18.25 21.51 3.50
N ASP A 287 17.51 22.62 3.30
CA ASP A 287 17.63 23.84 4.12
C ASP A 287 17.18 23.65 5.60
N GLY A 288 16.39 22.61 5.87
CA GLY A 288 15.93 22.23 7.20
C GLY A 288 16.78 21.15 7.88
N ARG A 289 17.79 20.62 7.19
CA ARG A 289 18.56 19.44 7.62
C ARG A 289 19.27 19.66 8.96
N GLU A 290 20.05 20.74 9.08
CA GLU A 290 20.78 21.04 10.32
C GLU A 290 19.82 21.13 11.53
N ALA A 291 18.69 21.81 11.35
CA ALA A 291 17.66 21.91 12.37
C ALA A 291 17.04 20.55 12.72
N ALA A 292 16.81 19.68 11.73
CA ALA A 292 16.31 18.33 11.97
C ALA A 292 17.28 17.50 12.83
N PHE A 293 18.58 17.55 12.53
CA PHE A 293 19.60 16.82 13.30
C PHE A 293 19.78 17.37 14.72
N GLU A 294 19.68 18.68 14.91
CA GLU A 294 19.69 19.28 16.25
C GLU A 294 18.44 18.87 17.06
N VAL A 295 17.26 18.85 16.44
CA VAL A 295 16.03 18.32 17.07
C VAL A 295 16.17 16.83 17.41
N ALA A 296 16.72 16.03 16.49
CA ALA A 296 16.98 14.61 16.73
C ALA A 296 17.90 14.40 17.93
N ARG A 297 18.99 15.19 18.02
CA ARG A 297 19.91 15.17 19.15
C ARG A 297 19.22 15.51 20.46
N ALA A 298 18.40 16.56 20.49
CA ALA A 298 17.66 16.96 21.69
C ALA A 298 16.65 15.88 22.13
N LEU A 299 15.92 15.28 21.18
CA LEU A 299 14.99 14.17 21.46
C LEU A 299 15.72 12.93 22.01
N ARG A 300 16.81 12.52 21.36
CA ARG A 300 17.62 11.35 21.78
C ARG A 300 18.26 11.54 23.15
N ALA A 301 18.68 12.77 23.48
CA ALA A 301 19.26 13.13 24.77
C ALA A 301 18.22 13.19 25.90
N THR A 302 16.93 13.34 25.58
CA THR A 302 15.86 13.42 26.57
C THR A 302 15.40 12.03 26.98
N THR A 303 15.30 11.79 28.29
CA THR A 303 14.74 10.56 28.87
C THR A 303 13.44 10.86 29.62
N ASN A 304 12.51 9.90 29.63
CA ASN A 304 11.30 9.98 30.45
C ASN A 304 11.62 9.70 31.95
N SER A 305 10.62 9.79 32.82
CA SER A 305 10.77 9.50 34.25
C SER A 305 11.20 8.06 34.58
N GLN A 306 11.06 7.15 33.61
CA GLN A 306 11.49 5.75 33.69
C GLN A 306 12.87 5.53 33.07
N GLY A 307 13.55 6.59 32.62
CA GLY A 307 14.87 6.50 31.98
C GLY A 307 14.84 6.01 30.53
N GLN A 308 13.67 5.87 29.91
CA GLN A 308 13.56 5.47 28.50
C GLN A 308 13.78 6.66 27.57
N HIS A 309 14.48 6.41 26.48
CA HIS A 309 14.78 7.41 25.45
C HIS A 309 13.63 7.55 24.44
N VAL A 310 13.62 8.68 23.74
CA VAL A 310 12.77 8.88 22.55
C VAL A 310 13.42 8.21 21.35
N GLY A 311 12.69 7.32 20.67
CA GLY A 311 13.08 6.79 19.38
C GLY A 311 12.88 7.85 18.31
N VAL A 312 13.90 8.11 17.49
CA VAL A 312 13.83 9.11 16.41
C VAL A 312 14.16 8.44 15.09
N VAL A 313 13.22 8.52 14.14
CA VAL A 313 13.35 7.99 12.79
C VAL A 313 13.64 9.14 11.83
N ILE A 314 14.74 9.01 11.10
CA ILE A 314 15.14 9.85 9.96
C ILE A 314 15.30 8.90 8.78
N LEU A 315 14.72 9.21 7.62
CA LEU A 315 14.72 8.27 6.50
C LEU A 315 16.12 8.06 5.93
N GLU A 316 16.91 9.14 5.81
CA GLU A 316 18.30 9.10 5.35
C GLU A 316 19.18 8.19 6.22
N GLU A 317 18.92 8.09 7.54
CA GLU A 317 19.66 7.17 8.43
C GLU A 317 19.30 5.68 8.19
N ASN A 318 18.22 5.39 7.45
CA ASN A 318 17.67 4.05 7.22
C ASN A 318 17.60 3.68 5.72
N GLU A 319 18.41 4.31 4.87
CA GLU A 319 18.34 4.23 3.41
C GLU A 319 18.30 2.79 2.85
N SER A 320 19.10 1.89 3.43
CA SER A 320 19.18 0.48 2.99
C SER A 320 17.85 -0.28 3.11
N ILE A 321 17.03 0.06 4.12
CA ILE A 321 15.74 -0.57 4.38
C ILE A 321 14.67 0.11 3.52
N VAL A 322 14.71 1.44 3.41
CA VAL A 322 13.74 2.20 2.63
C VAL A 322 13.76 1.75 1.17
N ASN A 323 14.93 1.52 0.59
CA ASN A 323 15.09 1.18 -0.83
C ASN A 323 14.48 -0.16 -1.27
N VAL A 324 14.06 -1.04 -0.36
CA VAL A 324 13.43 -2.32 -0.71
C VAL A 324 11.96 -2.15 -1.09
N ASP A 325 11.21 -1.38 -0.30
CA ASP A 325 9.79 -1.05 -0.53
C ASP A 325 9.48 0.31 0.11
N GLN A 326 9.78 1.37 -0.64
CA GLN A 326 9.86 2.71 -0.09
C GLN A 326 8.48 3.22 0.39
N ASP A 327 7.42 2.96 -0.38
CA ASP A 327 6.06 3.42 -0.06
C ASP A 327 5.46 2.68 1.14
N ALA A 328 5.63 1.35 1.19
CA ALA A 328 5.13 0.55 2.30
C ALA A 328 5.91 0.85 3.59
N PHE A 329 7.23 1.04 3.48
CA PHE A 329 8.07 1.41 4.62
C PHE A 329 7.66 2.76 5.21
N VAL A 330 7.61 3.82 4.40
CA VAL A 330 7.28 5.18 4.88
C VAL A 330 5.87 5.22 5.46
N ARG A 331 4.91 4.53 4.85
CA ARG A 331 3.55 4.41 5.41
C ARG A 331 3.55 3.65 6.74
N GLY A 332 4.23 2.51 6.81
CA GLY A 332 4.34 1.71 8.03
C GLY A 332 4.98 2.49 9.18
N VAL A 333 6.07 3.21 8.93
CA VAL A 333 6.71 4.10 9.90
C VAL A 333 5.74 5.21 10.31
N PHE A 334 5.12 5.89 9.34
CA PHE A 334 4.17 6.97 9.63
C PHE A 334 3.03 6.50 10.53
N GLU A 335 2.52 5.29 10.34
CA GLU A 335 1.45 4.72 11.17
C GLU A 335 1.93 4.39 12.59
N GLN A 336 3.11 3.78 12.72
CA GLN A 336 3.67 3.28 13.97
C GLN A 336 4.20 4.38 14.91
N VAL A 337 4.70 5.50 14.37
CA VAL A 337 5.24 6.56 15.23
C VAL A 337 4.17 7.25 16.05
N ASP A 338 4.52 7.75 17.23
CA ASP A 338 3.59 8.53 18.05
C ASP A 338 3.42 9.97 17.56
N TYR A 339 4.52 10.55 17.06
CA TYR A 339 4.55 11.91 16.56
C TYR A 339 5.26 12.01 15.22
N VAL A 340 4.81 12.96 14.40
CA VAL A 340 5.50 13.38 13.19
C VAL A 340 5.89 14.84 13.35
N VAL A 341 7.16 15.16 13.10
CA VAL A 341 7.74 16.49 13.32
C VAL A 341 8.27 17.04 12.01
N PRO A 342 7.45 17.82 11.29
CA PRO A 342 7.89 18.57 10.13
C PRO A 342 8.76 19.75 10.53
N ILE A 343 9.91 19.89 9.87
CA ILE A 343 10.77 21.06 9.95
C ILE A 343 10.32 22.06 8.89
N LEU A 344 9.65 23.12 9.32
CA LEU A 344 9.00 24.10 8.46
C LEU A 344 9.99 25.15 7.98
N SER A 345 10.84 24.77 7.03
CA SER A 345 11.78 25.65 6.33
C SER A 345 11.15 26.23 5.04
N ALA A 346 11.89 27.10 4.34
CA ALA A 346 11.37 27.74 3.12
C ALA A 346 11.25 26.71 1.99
N ASP A 347 12.27 25.87 1.81
CA ASP A 347 12.25 24.85 0.78
C ASP A 347 11.26 23.74 1.12
N TYR A 348 11.04 23.42 2.40
CA TYR A 348 10.00 22.45 2.79
C TYR A 348 8.62 22.93 2.32
N ALA A 349 8.33 24.22 2.52
CA ALA A 349 7.08 24.83 2.08
C ALA A 349 6.93 24.84 0.57
N GLU A 350 8.02 24.95 -0.20
CA GLU A 350 7.98 24.85 -1.66
C GLU A 350 7.78 23.40 -2.12
N THR A 351 8.53 22.45 -1.54
CA THR A 351 8.50 21.03 -1.91
C THR A 351 7.12 20.40 -1.73
N VAL A 352 6.37 20.78 -0.70
CA VAL A 352 5.05 20.19 -0.41
C VAL A 352 3.89 20.87 -1.13
N LYS A 353 4.13 21.94 -1.91
CA LYS A 353 3.07 22.54 -2.74
C LYS A 353 2.56 21.53 -3.78
N PRO A 354 1.24 21.52 -4.08
CA PRO A 354 0.68 20.58 -5.05
C PRO A 354 1.32 20.63 -6.46
N ASN A 355 1.83 21.80 -6.86
CA ASN A 355 2.30 22.06 -8.22
C ASN A 355 3.83 22.21 -8.34
N SER A 356 4.60 22.05 -7.26
CA SER A 356 6.06 22.14 -7.39
C SER A 356 6.57 20.90 -8.13
N GLN A 357 7.56 21.07 -9.00
CA GLN A 357 8.25 19.94 -9.60
C GLN A 357 8.98 19.19 -8.48
N LEU A 358 8.88 17.86 -8.46
CA LEU A 358 9.66 17.05 -7.53
C LEU A 358 11.09 17.06 -8.05
N ASP A 359 11.98 17.72 -7.32
CA ASP A 359 13.39 17.50 -7.53
C ASP A 359 13.73 16.12 -6.95
N VAL A 360 14.12 15.20 -7.83
CA VAL A 360 14.55 13.85 -7.45
C VAL A 360 16.00 13.88 -6.93
N SER A 361 16.72 14.98 -7.16
CA SER A 361 18.07 15.17 -6.63
C SER A 361 17.99 15.77 -5.22
N GLY A 362 18.15 14.91 -4.22
CA GLY A 362 18.12 15.33 -2.81
C GLY A 362 18.23 14.14 -1.85
N SER A 363 18.35 14.43 -0.57
CA SER A 363 18.30 13.43 0.50
C SER A 363 16.98 12.65 0.46
N LEU A 364 16.99 11.43 0.99
CA LEU A 364 15.81 10.55 1.01
C LEU A 364 14.63 11.23 1.74
N ASP A 365 14.88 11.94 2.84
CA ASP A 365 13.86 12.73 3.54
C ASP A 365 13.25 13.82 2.66
N ALA A 366 14.04 14.49 1.83
CA ALA A 366 13.56 15.52 0.91
C ALA A 366 12.66 14.94 -0.18
N GLN A 367 13.03 13.79 -0.74
CA GLN A 367 12.22 13.08 -1.75
C GLN A 367 10.85 12.66 -1.19
N TYR A 368 10.82 12.24 0.08
CA TYR A 368 9.60 11.77 0.76
C TYR A 368 8.79 12.87 1.46
N ALA A 369 9.31 14.10 1.58
CA ALA A 369 8.65 15.20 2.28
C ALA A 369 7.21 15.44 1.77
N ARG A 370 7.01 15.42 0.44
CA ARG A 370 5.67 15.58 -0.16
C ARG A 370 4.74 14.40 0.12
N TYR A 371 5.25 13.17 0.09
CA TYR A 371 4.45 11.99 0.39
C TYR A 371 4.02 11.98 1.85
N ILE A 372 4.94 12.23 2.78
CA ILE A 372 4.64 12.36 4.21
C ILE A 372 3.65 13.49 4.45
N TYR A 373 3.78 14.64 3.78
CA TYR A 373 2.81 15.72 3.86
C TYR A 373 1.40 15.29 3.46
N LYS A 374 1.24 14.49 2.41
CA LYS A 374 -0.08 13.91 2.04
C LYS A 374 -0.61 12.98 3.13
N LEU A 375 0.24 12.14 3.73
CA LEU A 375 -0.14 11.28 4.86
C LEU A 375 -0.60 12.10 6.07
N ILE A 376 0.08 13.22 6.34
CA ILE A 376 -0.30 14.19 7.39
C ILE A 376 -1.70 14.76 7.13
N GLN A 377 -1.99 15.19 5.91
CA GLN A 377 -3.30 15.74 5.54
C GLN A 377 -4.41 14.69 5.66
N ASN A 378 -4.17 13.48 5.16
CA ASN A 378 -5.13 12.38 5.25
C ASN A 378 -5.42 12.02 6.71
N TYR A 379 -4.37 11.85 7.53
CA TYR A 379 -4.51 11.57 8.96
C TYR A 379 -5.33 12.65 9.68
N TYR A 380 -5.10 13.92 9.36
CA TYR A 380 -5.85 15.01 9.97
C TYR A 380 -7.36 14.93 9.68
N VAL A 381 -7.72 14.63 8.42
CA VAL A 381 -9.12 14.45 8.00
C VAL A 381 -9.73 13.22 8.66
N GLU A 382 -9.02 12.09 8.68
CA GLU A 382 -9.46 10.84 9.30
C GLU A 382 -9.72 10.97 10.80
N MET A 383 -8.92 11.80 11.49
CA MET A 383 -9.08 12.08 12.92
C MET A 383 -10.13 13.16 13.22
N GLY A 384 -10.99 13.50 12.26
CA GLY A 384 -12.05 14.50 12.44
C GLY A 384 -11.48 15.91 12.64
N CYS A 385 -10.43 16.25 11.89
CA CYS A 385 -9.74 17.54 11.95
C CYS A 385 -9.10 17.84 13.33
N MET A 386 -8.71 16.80 14.07
CA MET A 386 -7.96 16.93 15.32
C MET A 386 -6.48 16.60 15.12
N ASN A 387 -5.60 17.58 15.38
CA ASN A 387 -4.17 17.34 15.34
C ASN A 387 -3.65 16.67 16.64
N LYS A 388 -3.66 15.34 16.66
CA LYS A 388 -3.09 14.55 17.77
C LYS A 388 -1.62 14.19 17.57
N LYS A 389 -1.17 14.05 16.33
CA LYS A 389 0.13 13.44 15.95
C LYS A 389 1.21 14.44 15.49
N ILE A 390 0.81 15.58 14.93
CA ILE A 390 1.74 16.46 14.20
C ILE A 390 2.24 17.56 15.12
N ARG A 391 3.57 17.72 15.19
CA ARG A 391 4.24 18.73 16.02
C ARG A 391 5.35 19.41 15.25
N SER A 392 5.09 20.58 14.69
CA SER A 392 6.05 21.23 13.80
C SER A 392 7.07 22.08 14.52
N ILE A 393 8.26 22.16 13.93
CA ILE A 393 9.33 23.06 14.39
C ILE A 393 9.67 24.05 13.27
N VAL A 394 9.88 25.31 13.63
CA VAL A 394 10.33 26.36 12.71
C VAL A 394 11.80 26.65 13.01
N PRO A 395 12.72 26.42 12.04
CA PRO A 395 14.13 26.76 12.20
C PRO A 395 14.37 28.23 12.56
N THR A 396 15.51 28.52 13.19
CA THR A 396 15.90 29.90 13.49
C THR A 396 16.20 30.63 12.18
N GLY A 397 15.66 31.85 12.02
CA GLY A 397 15.91 32.67 10.83
C GLY A 397 14.99 32.39 9.65
N THR A 398 14.06 31.42 9.73
CA THR A 398 13.07 31.18 8.67
C THR A 398 12.16 32.39 8.49
N ASP A 399 12.02 32.84 7.25
CA ASP A 399 11.08 33.89 6.88
C ASP A 399 9.63 33.38 7.01
N ASN A 400 8.87 33.97 7.93
CA ASN A 400 7.46 33.64 8.15
C ASN A 400 6.60 33.85 6.89
N THR A 401 7.01 34.71 5.96
CA THR A 401 6.28 34.92 4.70
C THR A 401 6.45 33.74 3.75
N ALA A 402 7.66 33.15 3.68
CA ALA A 402 7.95 31.98 2.86
C ALA A 402 7.12 30.75 3.31
N ILE A 403 6.93 30.58 4.62
CA ILE A 403 6.15 29.47 5.19
C ILE A 403 4.70 29.84 5.49
N LYS A 404 4.20 30.99 5.00
CA LYS A 404 2.85 31.50 5.34
C LYS A 404 1.74 30.52 4.97
N TYR A 405 1.88 29.84 3.84
CA TYR A 405 0.93 28.84 3.38
C TYR A 405 0.78 27.68 4.38
N LEU A 406 1.91 27.10 4.83
CA LEU A 406 1.91 26.04 5.82
C LEU A 406 1.44 26.53 7.19
N THR A 407 1.90 27.70 7.63
CA THR A 407 1.54 28.22 8.95
C THR A 407 0.08 28.66 9.08
N SER A 408 -0.62 28.80 7.95
CA SER A 408 -2.07 29.03 7.88
C SER A 408 -2.87 27.73 7.92
N ASP A 409 -2.26 26.59 7.61
CA ASP A 409 -2.89 25.28 7.69
C ASP A 409 -3.14 24.90 9.18
N PRO A 410 -4.37 24.49 9.55
CA PRO A 410 -4.69 24.10 10.92
C PRO A 410 -3.81 22.96 11.45
N VAL A 411 -3.29 22.09 10.58
CA VAL A 411 -2.37 21.01 10.95
C VAL A 411 -1.10 21.57 11.59
N PHE A 412 -0.53 22.65 11.06
CA PHE A 412 0.74 23.22 11.55
C PHE A 412 0.55 24.43 12.48
N LYS A 413 -0.67 24.64 12.97
CA LYS A 413 -0.98 25.72 13.92
C LYS A 413 -0.21 25.56 15.23
N ALA A 414 -0.05 24.32 15.70
CA ALA A 414 0.73 23.98 16.89
C ALA A 414 2.21 23.79 16.53
N ARG A 415 2.90 24.89 16.23
CA ARG A 415 4.34 24.91 15.92
C ARG A 415 5.17 25.50 17.06
N LYS A 416 6.43 25.08 17.16
CA LYS A 416 7.42 25.58 18.13
C LYS A 416 8.61 26.19 17.41
N PRO A 417 9.17 27.30 17.90
CA PRO A 417 10.42 27.80 17.36
C PRO A 417 11.57 26.88 17.78
N MET A 418 12.62 26.81 16.97
CA MET A 418 13.79 25.96 17.21
C MET A 418 14.41 26.14 18.60
N ARG A 419 14.49 27.38 19.10
CA ARG A 419 14.98 27.70 20.46
C ARG A 419 14.24 27.01 21.62
N ASP A 420 13.05 26.48 21.36
CA ASP A 420 12.27 25.73 22.35
C ASP A 420 12.39 24.21 22.16
N CYS A 421 13.37 23.71 21.38
CA CYS A 421 13.56 22.29 21.06
C CYS A 421 13.71 21.40 22.31
N GLU A 422 14.48 21.82 23.32
CA GLU A 422 14.67 21.06 24.56
C GLU A 422 13.38 20.95 25.38
N LYS A 423 12.62 22.06 25.47
CA LYS A 423 11.30 22.09 26.11
C LYS A 423 10.32 21.21 25.34
N PHE A 424 10.40 21.23 24.02
CA PHE A 424 9.59 20.40 23.14
C PHE A 424 9.88 18.91 23.36
N ALA A 425 11.15 18.51 23.41
CA ALA A 425 11.55 17.14 23.69
C ALA A 425 11.03 16.67 25.06
N SER A 426 11.19 17.51 26.09
CA SER A 426 10.65 17.25 27.43
C SER A 426 9.12 17.09 27.45
N LEU A 427 8.38 17.84 26.63
CA LEU A 427 6.93 17.75 26.52
C LEU A 427 6.46 16.48 25.81
N ILE A 428 7.20 16.04 24.79
CA ILE A 428 6.91 14.79 24.07
C ILE A 428 7.05 13.60 25.02
N CYS A 429 8.12 13.54 25.82
CA CYS A 429 8.34 12.44 26.77
C CYS A 429 7.27 12.34 27.87
N ARG A 430 6.62 13.45 28.25
CA ARG A 430 5.64 13.47 29.36
C ARG A 430 4.23 13.06 28.98
N ARG A 431 3.89 13.02 27.68
CA ARG A 431 2.48 12.86 27.25
C ARG A 431 2.00 11.42 27.15
N LYS A 432 2.90 10.44 27.32
CA LYS A 432 2.58 9.00 27.30
C LYS A 432 2.48 8.34 28.67
N SER A 433 3.06 8.98 29.72
CA SER A 433 2.85 8.61 31.13
C SER A 433 1.51 9.13 31.63
#